data_AF-A0A194R3K5-F1
#
_entry.id   AF-A0A194R3K5-F1
#
_cell.length_a   1.000
_cell.length_b   1.000
_cell.length_c   1.000
_cell.angle_alpha   90.00
_cell.angle_beta   90.00
_cell.angle_gamma   90.00
#
_symmetry.space_group_name_H-M   'P 1'
#
loop_
_entity.id
_entity.type
_entity.pdbx_description
1 polymer ?
#
loop_
_entity_poly.entity_id
_entity_poly.type
_entity_poly.pdbx_seq_one_letter_code
_entity_poly.pdbx_strand_id
1 'polypeptide(L)'
;IFLVLTPVLSYRFLPEHEVNYNSISLQHTYTPNIEEVPHHVLIIYSNLFCSGSLVSSITVVTAASCFWKNTDEKVMVKVGSNILSDGKNIYNVDSIKIHEYYKHLGDTDNDIALLLLKNHVSFSTGVKKIILVEPETVLRENTVMTVSGWSTSVRRLYDNGGPAVYQDLLVGIMSFGNAEPKEPYLAVFTNISYFYRWIMLNTKRFLRRRCETNQESDFNSYSYEYAE
;
A
#
# COMPACT_ATOMS: atom_id res chain seq x y z
N ILE A 1 -18.40 4.84 1.47
CA ILE A 1 -17.04 4.60 0.95
C ILE A 1 -17.00 3.12 0.58
N PHE A 2 -16.55 2.80 -0.63
CA PHE A 2 -16.48 1.44 -1.16
C PHE A 2 -15.09 1.20 -1.75
N LEU A 3 -14.61 -0.04 -1.68
CA LEU A 3 -13.38 -0.44 -2.34
C LEU A 3 -13.58 -0.36 -3.86
N VAL A 4 -12.63 0.24 -4.57
CA VAL A 4 -12.62 0.31 -6.03
C VAL A 4 -11.33 -0.29 -6.57
N LEU A 5 -11.39 -0.85 -7.78
CA LEU A 5 -10.26 -1.31 -8.57
C LEU A 5 -10.27 -0.60 -9.92
N THR A 6 -9.12 -0.03 -10.29
CA THR A 6 -8.95 0.74 -11.53
C THR A 6 -7.71 0.28 -12.27
N PRO A 7 -7.80 -0.10 -13.54
CA PRO A 7 -6.62 -0.28 -14.38
C PRO A 7 -6.02 1.08 -14.75
N VAL A 8 -4.70 1.21 -14.66
CA VAL A 8 -3.95 2.42 -15.00
C VAL A 8 -2.74 2.06 -15.87
N LEU A 9 -2.25 3.02 -16.64
CA LEU A 9 -1.02 2.88 -17.41
C LEU A 9 0.13 3.51 -16.63
N SER A 10 1.21 2.76 -16.49
CA SER A 10 2.47 3.33 -16.00
C SER A 10 3.06 4.29 -17.02
N TYR A 11 3.57 5.41 -16.54
CA TYR A 11 4.31 6.37 -17.32
C TYR A 11 5.50 6.88 -16.50
N ARG A 12 6.67 6.95 -17.13
CA ARG A 12 7.84 7.60 -16.52
C ARG A 12 7.79 9.07 -16.92
N PHE A 13 7.88 9.99 -15.96
CA PHE A 13 7.78 11.42 -16.22
C PHE A 13 8.77 11.86 -17.32
N LEU A 14 8.24 12.10 -18.52
CA LEU A 14 8.90 12.79 -19.61
C LEU A 14 8.49 14.28 -19.57
N PRO A 15 9.29 15.20 -20.12
CA PRO A 15 8.87 16.58 -20.31
C PRO A 15 7.50 16.63 -21.00
N GLU A 16 6.65 17.57 -20.59
CA GLU A 16 5.23 17.69 -20.98
C GLU A 16 4.96 17.61 -22.50
N HIS A 17 5.97 17.90 -23.32
CA HIS A 17 5.90 17.92 -24.78
C HIS A 17 6.16 16.57 -25.47
N GLU A 18 6.53 15.52 -24.74
CA GLU A 18 6.80 14.18 -25.32
C GLU A 18 5.72 13.14 -24.98
N VAL A 19 4.68 13.53 -24.24
CA VAL A 19 3.60 12.62 -23.84
C VAL A 19 2.58 12.46 -24.97
N ASN A 20 2.74 11.41 -25.78
CA ASN A 20 1.70 11.01 -26.73
C ASN A 20 0.61 10.20 -25.98
N TYR A 21 -0.48 10.88 -25.60
CA TYR A 21 -1.67 10.25 -25.03
C TYR A 21 -2.44 9.45 -26.09
N ASN A 22 -1.88 8.33 -26.53
CA ASN A 22 -2.68 7.33 -27.24
C ASN A 22 -3.70 6.79 -26.25
N SER A 23 -4.98 7.13 -26.43
CA SER A 23 -6.08 6.69 -25.57
C SER A 23 -6.28 5.18 -25.71
N ILE A 24 -5.53 4.39 -24.96
CA ILE A 24 -5.84 2.98 -24.77
C ILE A 24 -7.11 2.95 -23.91
N SER A 25 -8.21 2.45 -24.48
CA SER A 25 -9.43 2.19 -23.73
C SER A 25 -9.18 1.06 -22.73
N LEU A 26 -8.87 1.41 -21.48
CA LEU A 26 -8.76 0.46 -20.39
C LEU A 26 -10.16 0.08 -19.88
N GLN A 27 -10.27 -1.08 -19.22
CA GLN A 27 -11.49 -1.43 -18.49
C GLN A 27 -11.86 -0.34 -17.48
N HIS A 28 -13.16 -0.18 -17.24
CA HIS A 28 -13.66 0.84 -16.32
C HIS A 28 -13.42 0.45 -14.86
N THR A 29 -13.27 1.46 -14.00
CA THR A 29 -13.26 1.30 -12.53
C THR A 29 -14.50 0.54 -12.06
N TYR A 30 -14.31 -0.44 -11.18
CA TYR A 30 -15.40 -1.24 -10.60
C TYR A 30 -15.16 -1.52 -9.12
N THR A 31 -16.16 -2.08 -8.44
CA THR A 31 -16.07 -2.53 -7.04
C THR A 31 -15.68 -4.01 -7.01
N PRO A 32 -14.44 -4.37 -6.65
CA PRO A 32 -13.99 -5.75 -6.63
C PRO A 32 -14.55 -6.50 -5.41
N ASN A 33 -14.58 -7.83 -5.46
CA ASN A 33 -14.59 -8.65 -4.24
C ASN A 33 -13.22 -8.57 -3.54
N ILE A 34 -13.16 -8.64 -2.21
CA ILE A 34 -11.89 -8.65 -1.48
C ILE A 34 -10.95 -9.76 -1.94
N GLU A 35 -11.47 -10.89 -2.43
CA GLU A 35 -10.68 -12.00 -2.96
C GLU A 35 -9.90 -11.65 -4.24
N GLU A 36 -10.29 -10.60 -4.96
CA GLU A 36 -9.54 -10.07 -6.11
C GLU A 36 -8.36 -9.19 -5.68
N VAL A 37 -8.42 -8.62 -4.48
CA VAL A 37 -7.37 -7.77 -3.89
C VAL A 37 -7.09 -8.14 -2.43
N PRO A 38 -6.71 -9.41 -2.15
CA PRO A 38 -6.67 -9.94 -0.78
C PRO A 38 -5.51 -9.37 0.06
N HIS A 39 -4.61 -8.62 -0.57
CA HIS A 39 -3.52 -7.90 0.07
C HIS A 39 -3.89 -6.47 0.49
N HIS A 40 -4.99 -5.94 -0.03
CA HIS A 40 -5.45 -4.60 0.25
C HIS A 40 -5.93 -4.51 1.70
N VAL A 41 -5.52 -3.46 2.41
CA VAL A 41 -5.96 -3.19 3.77
C VAL A 41 -6.51 -1.78 3.90
N LEU A 42 -7.51 -1.62 4.77
CA LEU A 42 -7.98 -0.32 5.21
C LEU A 42 -7.26 0.06 6.49
N ILE A 43 -6.69 1.25 6.52
CA ILE A 43 -6.10 1.86 7.71
C ILE A 43 -7.09 2.88 8.27
N ILE A 44 -7.39 2.75 9.55
CA ILE A 44 -8.28 3.63 10.30
C ILE A 44 -7.42 4.37 11.31
N TYR A 45 -7.35 5.69 11.17
CA TYR A 45 -6.55 6.55 12.02
C TYR A 45 -7.36 7.79 12.45
N SER A 46 -7.85 7.78 13.68
CA SER A 46 -8.82 8.78 14.18
C SER A 46 -10.04 8.86 13.24
N ASN A 47 -10.30 10.02 12.61
CA ASN A 47 -11.36 10.22 11.62
C ASN A 47 -10.87 10.12 10.15
N LEU A 48 -9.64 9.66 9.93
CA LEU A 48 -9.05 9.51 8.59
C LEU A 48 -9.02 8.03 8.19
N PHE A 49 -9.23 7.80 6.90
CA PHE A 49 -9.07 6.50 6.26
C PHE A 49 -7.92 6.59 5.26
N CYS A 50 -7.07 5.58 5.30
CA CYS A 50 -6.02 5.33 4.31
C CYS A 50 -6.12 3.89 3.82
N SER A 51 -5.39 3.58 2.76
CA SER A 51 -5.16 2.23 2.28
C SER A 51 -3.75 1.75 2.60
N GLY A 52 -3.53 0.45 2.48
CA GLY A 52 -2.21 -0.14 2.57
C GLY A 52 -2.15 -1.50 1.88
N SER A 53 -0.97 -2.12 1.95
CA SER A 53 -0.73 -3.46 1.43
C SER A 53 -0.12 -4.35 2.49
N LEU A 54 -0.70 -5.53 2.70
CA LEU A 54 -0.14 -6.56 3.56
C LEU A 54 1.06 -7.22 2.85
N VAL A 55 2.27 -7.09 3.41
CA VAL A 55 3.52 -7.64 2.82
C VAL A 55 4.09 -8.83 3.59
N SER A 56 3.52 -9.10 4.77
CA SER A 56 3.72 -10.31 5.58
C SER A 56 2.51 -10.49 6.50
N SER A 57 2.46 -11.56 7.29
CA SER A 57 1.37 -11.77 8.26
C SER A 57 1.27 -10.68 9.32
N ILE A 58 2.28 -9.81 9.50
CA ILE A 58 2.30 -8.80 10.58
C ILE A 58 2.72 -7.40 10.10
N THR A 59 3.11 -7.23 8.84
CA THR A 59 3.62 -5.93 8.32
C THR A 59 2.76 -5.43 7.17
N VAL A 60 2.37 -4.16 7.28
CA VAL A 60 1.68 -3.41 6.22
C VAL A 60 2.59 -2.29 5.72
N VAL A 61 2.63 -2.08 4.41
CA VAL A 61 3.24 -0.91 3.79
C VAL A 61 2.16 0.05 3.30
N THR A 62 2.38 1.35 3.47
CA THR A 62 1.42 2.42 3.14
C THR A 62 2.16 3.76 2.93
N ALA A 63 1.43 4.84 2.69
CA ALA A 63 1.96 6.18 2.56
C ALA A 63 2.25 6.81 3.95
N ALA A 64 3.34 7.58 4.05
CA ALA A 64 3.66 8.35 5.26
C ALA A 64 2.69 9.51 5.49
N SER A 65 2.16 10.07 4.40
CA SER A 65 1.16 11.14 4.38
C SER A 65 -0.14 10.78 5.10
N CYS A 66 -0.36 9.50 5.43
CA CYS A 66 -1.44 9.05 6.30
C CYS A 66 -1.27 9.44 7.77
N PHE A 67 -0.04 9.73 8.24
CA PHE A 67 0.30 9.83 9.67
C PHE A 67 0.81 11.21 10.11
N TRP A 68 0.26 12.28 9.53
CA TRP A 68 0.71 13.66 9.78
C TRP A 68 0.14 14.32 11.05
N LYS A 69 -0.78 13.68 11.77
CA LYS A 69 -1.43 14.20 13.00
C LYS A 69 -0.91 13.52 14.26
N ASN A 70 -1.31 14.03 15.44
CA ASN A 70 -0.82 13.66 16.77
C ASN A 70 -0.58 12.15 17.00
N THR A 71 0.53 11.84 17.65
CA THR A 71 1.07 10.48 17.88
C THR A 71 0.29 9.61 18.86
N ASP A 72 -0.70 10.16 19.57
CA ASP A 72 -1.42 9.45 20.63
C ASP A 72 -2.70 8.73 20.16
N GLU A 73 -3.06 8.92 18.88
CA GLU A 73 -4.27 8.36 18.28
C GLU A 73 -4.09 6.88 17.91
N LYS A 74 -5.09 6.06 18.23
CA LYS A 74 -5.06 4.62 17.92
C LYS A 74 -5.17 4.39 16.42
N VAL A 75 -4.22 3.64 15.88
CA VAL A 75 -4.20 3.21 14.48
C VAL A 75 -4.63 1.75 14.42
N MET A 76 -5.59 1.46 13.56
CA MET A 76 -6.12 0.13 13.33
C MET A 76 -6.04 -0.22 11.85
N VAL A 77 -5.81 -1.50 11.56
CA VAL A 77 -5.79 -2.05 10.21
C VAL A 77 -6.90 -3.07 10.07
N LYS A 78 -7.72 -2.93 9.04
CA LYS A 78 -8.77 -3.87 8.67
C LYS A 78 -8.38 -4.60 7.40
N VAL A 79 -8.52 -5.92 7.41
CA VAL A 79 -8.17 -6.81 6.30
C VAL A 79 -9.37 -7.67 5.88
N GLY A 80 -9.39 -8.16 4.65
CA GLY A 80 -10.33 -9.24 4.28
C GLY A 80 -11.80 -8.87 4.26
N SER A 81 -12.16 -7.58 4.10
CA SER A 81 -13.56 -7.17 4.04
C SER A 81 -13.78 -5.97 3.12
N ASN A 82 -14.88 -6.06 2.36
CA ASN A 82 -15.44 -4.95 1.56
C ASN A 82 -16.38 -4.06 2.37
N ILE A 83 -16.63 -4.39 3.65
CA ILE A 83 -17.64 -3.76 4.48
C ILE A 83 -16.95 -3.02 5.62
N LEU A 84 -17.06 -1.70 5.64
CA LEU A 84 -16.46 -0.88 6.69
C LEU A 84 -17.06 -1.17 8.09
N SER A 85 -18.37 -1.41 8.16
CA SER A 85 -19.14 -1.43 9.40
C SER A 85 -19.19 -2.76 10.15
N ASP A 86 -18.69 -3.87 9.60
CA ASP A 86 -18.89 -5.20 10.21
C ASP A 86 -18.07 -5.46 11.50
N GLY A 87 -17.13 -4.57 11.84
CA GLY A 87 -16.26 -4.69 13.02
C GLY A 87 -15.30 -5.88 13.03
N LYS A 88 -15.20 -6.65 11.95
CA LYS A 88 -14.39 -7.88 11.86
C LYS A 88 -13.00 -7.61 11.28
N ASN A 89 -12.07 -8.52 11.58
CA ASN A 89 -10.71 -8.54 11.04
C ASN A 89 -9.95 -7.22 11.25
N ILE A 90 -10.13 -6.62 12.42
CA ILE A 90 -9.47 -5.38 12.83
C ILE A 90 -8.27 -5.71 13.73
N TYR A 91 -7.11 -5.22 13.35
CA TYR A 91 -5.83 -5.43 14.02
C TYR A 91 -5.30 -4.10 14.53
N ASN A 92 -4.90 -4.06 15.81
CA ASN A 92 -4.23 -2.89 16.36
C ASN A 92 -2.81 -2.79 15.78
N VAL A 93 -2.35 -1.56 15.54
CA VAL A 93 -0.95 -1.29 15.20
C VAL A 93 -0.14 -1.19 16.49
N ASP A 94 1.02 -1.85 16.50
CA ASP A 94 2.01 -1.81 17.58
C ASP A 94 2.97 -0.64 17.41
N SER A 95 3.50 -0.46 16.20
CA SER A 95 4.41 0.62 15.87
C SER A 95 4.30 1.06 14.42
N ILE A 96 4.65 2.32 14.19
CA ILE A 96 4.68 2.96 12.89
C ILE A 96 6.12 3.39 12.59
N LYS A 97 6.63 3.03 11.43
CA LYS A 97 7.91 3.50 10.92
C LYS A 97 7.69 4.34 9.67
N ILE A 98 7.74 5.65 9.84
CA ILE A 98 7.81 6.63 8.75
C ILE A 98 9.25 6.65 8.21
N HIS A 99 9.40 6.80 6.90
CA HIS A 99 10.72 6.97 6.27
C HIS A 99 11.46 8.18 6.85
N GLU A 100 12.75 8.00 7.16
CA GLU A 100 13.58 8.99 7.86
C GLU A 100 13.71 10.33 7.12
N TYR A 101 13.57 10.29 5.79
CA TYR A 101 13.64 11.45 4.90
C TYR A 101 12.28 11.85 4.31
N TYR A 102 11.18 11.43 4.93
CA TYR A 102 9.85 11.90 4.53
C TYR A 102 9.79 13.43 4.62
N LYS A 103 9.38 14.07 3.52
CA LYS A 103 9.35 15.53 3.37
C LYS A 103 10.68 16.28 3.55
N HIS A 104 11.81 15.59 3.41
CA HIS A 104 13.11 16.24 3.60
C HIS A 104 13.44 17.23 2.47
N LEU A 105 13.07 16.92 1.22
CA LEU A 105 13.32 17.78 0.05
C LEU A 105 12.07 18.44 -0.55
N GLY A 106 10.86 18.03 -0.14
CA GLY A 106 9.60 18.59 -0.63
C GLY A 106 8.38 17.82 -0.10
N ASP A 107 7.17 18.35 -0.29
CA ASP A 107 5.96 17.87 0.40
C ASP A 107 5.52 16.42 0.11
N THR A 108 6.07 15.79 -0.93
CA THR A 108 5.73 14.41 -1.34
C THR A 108 6.96 13.50 -1.35
N ASP A 109 8.11 13.99 -0.88
CA ASP A 109 9.36 13.25 -0.88
C ASP A 109 9.33 12.08 0.11
N ASN A 110 9.78 10.90 -0.34
CA ASN A 110 9.82 9.64 0.42
C ASN A 110 8.50 9.31 1.15
N ASP A 111 7.36 9.43 0.47
CA ASP A 111 6.04 9.15 1.03
C ASP A 111 5.78 7.63 1.22
N ILE A 112 6.39 7.06 2.26
CA ILE A 112 6.27 5.65 2.63
C ILE A 112 6.38 5.43 4.14
N ALA A 113 5.54 4.55 4.66
CA ALA A 113 5.57 4.08 6.04
C ALA A 113 5.30 2.58 6.15
N LEU A 114 5.77 1.98 7.24
CA LEU A 114 5.43 0.62 7.66
C LEU A 114 4.59 0.65 8.93
N LEU A 115 3.60 -0.22 8.99
CA LEU A 115 2.84 -0.53 10.20
C LEU A 115 3.17 -1.95 10.63
N LEU A 116 3.60 -2.09 11.88
CA LEU A 116 3.71 -3.39 12.52
C LEU A 116 2.43 -3.67 13.29
N LEU A 117 1.76 -4.77 12.99
CA LEU A 117 0.55 -5.17 13.68
C LEU A 117 0.88 -5.79 15.05
N LYS A 118 -0.03 -5.62 16.01
CA LYS A 118 0.11 -6.24 17.34
C LYS A 118 0.00 -7.76 17.30
N ASN A 119 -0.73 -8.34 16.35
CA ASN A 119 -0.92 -9.77 16.19
C ASN A 119 -0.75 -10.16 14.72
N HIS A 120 -0.33 -11.40 14.47
CA HIS A 120 -0.30 -11.96 13.12
C HIS A 120 -1.72 -12.11 12.57
N VAL A 121 -1.87 -11.74 11.31
CA VAL A 121 -3.04 -11.96 10.49
C VAL A 121 -3.06 -13.40 10.01
N SER A 122 -4.20 -14.06 10.11
CA SER A 122 -4.41 -15.38 9.50
C SER A 122 -4.75 -15.24 8.02
N PHE A 123 -3.95 -15.86 7.16
CA PHE A 123 -4.22 -15.87 5.71
C PHE A 123 -5.43 -16.73 5.34
N SER A 124 -6.13 -16.31 4.30
CA SER A 124 -7.33 -16.96 3.76
C SER A 124 -7.50 -16.59 2.27
N THR A 125 -8.61 -16.96 1.64
CA THR A 125 -8.90 -16.56 0.25
C THR A 125 -8.96 -15.05 0.09
N GLY A 126 -9.59 -14.35 1.04
CA GLY A 126 -9.72 -12.89 1.08
C GLY A 126 -8.59 -12.15 1.79
N VAL A 127 -7.58 -12.85 2.33
CA VAL A 127 -6.48 -12.23 3.08
C VAL A 127 -5.16 -12.89 2.71
N LYS A 128 -4.32 -12.19 1.94
CA LYS A 128 -3.01 -12.70 1.49
C LYS A 128 -1.97 -11.58 1.55
N LYS A 129 -0.69 -11.95 1.65
CA LYS A 129 0.40 -10.99 1.40
C LYS A 129 0.53 -10.71 -0.10
N ILE A 130 1.10 -9.56 -0.45
CA ILE A 130 1.60 -9.26 -1.79
C ILE A 130 3.13 -9.32 -1.82
N ILE A 131 3.68 -9.66 -2.98
CA ILE A 131 5.12 -9.74 -3.21
C ILE A 131 5.64 -8.34 -3.56
N LEU A 132 6.76 -7.93 -2.97
CA LEU A 132 7.42 -6.68 -3.34
C LEU A 132 8.16 -6.86 -4.66
N VAL A 133 8.02 -5.90 -5.57
CA VAL A 133 8.84 -5.90 -6.79
C VAL A 133 10.33 -5.79 -6.43
N GLU A 134 11.17 -6.60 -7.07
CA GLU A 134 12.61 -6.61 -6.79
C GLU A 134 13.31 -5.30 -7.17
N PRO A 135 14.43 -4.95 -6.52
CA PRO A 135 15.27 -3.83 -6.92
C PRO A 135 15.61 -3.89 -8.41
N GLU A 136 15.79 -2.72 -9.03
CA GLU A 136 16.20 -2.60 -10.45
C GLU A 136 15.16 -3.12 -11.47
N THR A 137 13.99 -3.61 -11.02
CA THR A 137 12.87 -3.88 -11.93
C THR A 137 12.39 -2.58 -12.55
N VAL A 138 12.47 -2.49 -13.88
CA VAL A 138 11.97 -1.36 -14.64
C VAL A 138 10.60 -1.72 -15.22
N LEU A 139 9.57 -1.01 -14.77
CA LEU A 139 8.28 -1.04 -15.44
C LEU A 139 8.38 -0.30 -16.77
N ARG A 140 8.04 -0.99 -17.86
CA ARG A 140 7.95 -0.37 -19.19
C ARG A 140 6.78 0.60 -19.22
N GLU A 141 6.90 1.66 -20.00
CA GLU A 141 5.78 2.56 -20.25
C GLU A 141 4.59 1.80 -20.83
N ASN A 142 3.39 2.29 -20.53
CA ASN A 142 2.13 1.68 -20.91
C ASN A 142 1.92 0.26 -20.36
N THR A 143 2.72 -0.16 -19.38
CA THR A 143 2.40 -1.36 -18.60
C THR A 143 1.10 -1.10 -17.85
N VAL A 144 0.11 -1.96 -18.08
CA VAL A 144 -1.17 -1.93 -17.38
C VAL A 144 -0.96 -2.45 -15.96
N MET A 145 -1.30 -1.63 -14.98
CA MET A 145 -1.30 -1.96 -13.56
C MET A 145 -2.72 -1.85 -13.02
N THR A 146 -3.00 -2.51 -11.91
CA THR A 146 -4.27 -2.33 -11.18
C THR A 146 -4.02 -1.55 -9.91
N VAL A 147 -4.91 -0.60 -9.61
CA VAL A 147 -4.87 0.22 -8.40
C VAL A 147 -6.13 0.00 -7.62
N SER A 148 -6.00 -0.33 -6.34
CA SER A 148 -7.16 -0.41 -5.43
C SER A 148 -7.11 0.63 -4.32
N GLY A 149 -8.29 1.11 -3.93
CA GLY A 149 -8.45 2.16 -2.92
C GLY A 149 -9.89 2.29 -2.46
N TRP A 150 -10.11 2.87 -1.28
CA TRP A 150 -11.45 3.17 -0.80
C TRP A 150 -11.89 4.54 -1.26
N SER A 151 -13.06 4.61 -1.92
CA SER A 151 -13.57 5.88 -2.43
C SER A 151 -15.03 6.14 -2.10
N THR A 152 -15.38 7.41 -1.99
CA THR A 152 -16.78 7.89 -1.97
C THR A 152 -17.38 8.00 -3.37
N SER A 153 -16.57 7.92 -4.44
CA SER A 153 -17.01 8.01 -5.83
C SER A 153 -16.11 7.21 -6.77
N VAL A 154 -16.72 6.48 -7.72
CA VAL A 154 -16.01 5.74 -8.78
C VAL A 154 -15.10 6.64 -9.64
N ARG A 155 -15.30 7.97 -9.61
CA ARG A 155 -14.53 8.97 -10.37
C ARG A 155 -13.35 9.59 -9.61
N ARG A 156 -13.10 9.19 -8.35
CA ARG A 156 -12.06 9.79 -7.51
C ARG A 156 -11.23 8.70 -6.85
N LEU A 157 -9.94 8.61 -7.18
CA LEU A 157 -8.98 7.75 -6.49
C LEU A 157 -8.40 8.55 -5.30
N TYR A 158 -9.14 8.60 -4.19
CA TYR A 158 -8.81 9.45 -3.03
C TYR A 158 -8.47 8.59 -1.80
N ASP A 159 -7.54 7.66 -1.96
CA ASP A 159 -7.06 6.86 -0.84
C ASP A 159 -5.54 6.66 -0.89
N ASN A 160 -4.84 7.48 -0.10
CA ASN A 160 -3.39 7.40 0.02
C ASN A 160 -3.00 6.05 0.62
N GLY A 161 -1.86 5.52 0.19
CA GLY A 161 -1.36 4.24 0.64
C GLY A 161 -1.90 3.03 -0.14
N GLY A 162 -2.83 3.23 -1.08
CA GLY A 162 -3.39 2.18 -1.94
C GLY A 162 -2.34 1.48 -2.81
N PRO A 163 -2.42 0.15 -3.01
CA PRO A 163 -1.48 -0.58 -3.86
C PRO A 163 -1.67 -0.25 -5.33
N ALA A 164 -0.56 -0.09 -6.05
CA ALA A 164 -0.46 -0.33 -7.48
C ALA A 164 0.21 -1.70 -7.72
N VAL A 165 -0.44 -2.56 -8.49
CA VAL A 165 -0.06 -3.97 -8.67
C VAL A 165 0.15 -4.29 -10.15
N TYR A 166 1.20 -5.05 -10.43
CA TYR A 166 1.49 -5.64 -11.73
C TYR A 166 1.83 -7.12 -11.55
N GLN A 167 1.04 -8.04 -12.14
CA GLN A 167 1.30 -9.49 -12.08
C GLN A 167 1.60 -9.99 -10.64
N ASP A 168 0.77 -9.60 -9.68
CA ASP A 168 0.92 -9.91 -8.24
C ASP A 168 2.12 -9.27 -7.52
N LEU A 169 2.84 -8.38 -8.20
CA LEU A 169 3.91 -7.57 -7.60
C LEU A 169 3.37 -6.21 -7.18
N LEU A 170 3.63 -5.82 -5.94
CA LEU A 170 3.45 -4.47 -5.46
C LEU A 170 4.54 -3.60 -6.07
N VAL A 171 4.14 -2.72 -6.99
CA VAL A 171 5.07 -1.86 -7.73
C VAL A 171 5.01 -0.40 -7.28
N GLY A 172 3.90 0.01 -6.68
CA GLY A 172 3.71 1.37 -6.21
C GLY A 172 2.76 1.49 -5.03
N ILE A 173 2.89 2.62 -4.33
CA ILE A 173 1.97 3.06 -3.27
C ILE A 173 1.38 4.38 -3.71
N MET A 174 0.06 4.51 -3.77
CA MET A 174 -0.60 5.77 -4.09
C MET A 174 -0.17 6.85 -3.09
N SER A 175 0.51 7.90 -3.57
CA SER A 175 0.96 9.02 -2.73
C SER A 175 0.01 10.21 -2.87
N PHE A 176 -0.20 10.69 -4.10
CA PHE A 176 -1.14 11.75 -4.40
C PHE A 176 -1.64 11.66 -5.84
N GLY A 177 -2.83 12.20 -6.11
CA GLY A 177 -3.39 12.31 -7.45
C GLY A 177 -4.25 13.55 -7.57
N ASN A 178 -4.47 14.02 -8.80
CA ASN A 178 -5.28 15.21 -9.01
C ASN A 178 -6.70 14.99 -8.46
N ALA A 179 -7.24 15.96 -7.72
CA ALA A 179 -8.60 15.88 -7.18
C ALA A 179 -9.66 16.22 -8.23
N GLU A 180 -9.26 16.90 -9.31
CA GLU A 180 -10.13 17.33 -10.40
C GLU A 180 -10.15 16.31 -11.54
N PRO A 181 -11.33 15.95 -12.07
CA PRO A 181 -11.49 15.01 -13.19
C PRO A 181 -11.14 15.67 -14.53
N LYS A 182 -10.01 16.38 -14.62
CA LYS A 182 -9.47 16.80 -15.91
C LYS A 182 -8.74 15.62 -16.49
N GLU A 183 -9.22 15.12 -17.63
CA GLU A 183 -8.48 14.11 -18.37
C GLU A 183 -7.26 14.76 -19.03
N PRO A 184 -6.08 14.12 -18.96
CA PRO A 184 -5.81 12.83 -18.33
C PRO A 184 -5.68 12.92 -16.80
N TYR A 185 -6.26 11.95 -16.08
CA TYR A 185 -6.09 11.83 -14.63
C TYR A 185 -4.67 11.33 -14.31
N LEU A 186 -3.88 12.17 -13.63
CA LEU A 186 -2.53 11.81 -13.19
C LEU A 186 -2.55 11.44 -11.71
N ALA A 187 -2.01 10.26 -11.41
CA ALA A 187 -1.73 9.77 -10.07
C ALA A 187 -0.23 9.49 -9.94
N VAL A 188 0.33 9.81 -8.77
CA VAL A 188 1.73 9.64 -8.45
C VAL A 188 1.86 8.55 -7.39
N PHE A 189 2.74 7.59 -7.69
CA PHE A 189 2.97 6.44 -6.84
C PHE A 189 4.41 6.43 -6.34
N THR A 190 4.60 6.14 -5.06
CA THR A 190 5.91 5.87 -4.48
C THR A 190 6.46 4.57 -5.05
N ASN A 191 7.67 4.60 -5.62
CA ASN A 191 8.29 3.46 -6.29
C ASN A 191 8.79 2.40 -5.29
N ILE A 192 8.18 1.21 -5.28
CA ILE A 192 8.55 0.14 -4.34
C ILE A 192 9.94 -0.43 -4.61
N SER A 193 10.39 -0.54 -5.86
CA SER A 193 11.71 -1.12 -6.15
C SER A 193 12.84 -0.30 -5.53
N TYR A 194 12.66 1.02 -5.45
CA TYR A 194 13.59 1.93 -4.79
C TYR A 194 13.63 1.71 -3.26
N PHE A 195 12.47 1.47 -2.63
CA PHE A 195 12.36 1.28 -1.19
C PHE A 195 12.48 -0.18 -0.74
N TYR A 196 12.65 -1.15 -1.65
CA TYR A 196 12.68 -2.58 -1.34
C TYR A 196 13.58 -2.91 -0.14
N ARG A 197 14.84 -2.44 -0.19
CA ARG A 197 15.81 -2.70 0.89
C ARG A 197 15.40 -2.04 2.20
N TRP A 198 14.83 -0.84 2.15
CA TRP A 198 14.35 -0.13 3.34
C TRP A 198 13.17 -0.88 3.98
N ILE A 199 12.23 -1.37 3.19
CA ILE A 199 11.09 -2.17 3.65
C ILE A 199 11.60 -3.42 4.35
N MET A 200 12.44 -4.20 3.67
CA MET A 200 12.96 -5.47 4.19
C MET A 200 13.76 -5.32 5.48
N LEU A 201 14.66 -4.32 5.56
CA LEU A 201 15.48 -4.11 6.75
C LEU A 201 14.65 -3.67 7.96
N ASN A 202 13.66 -2.79 7.76
CA ASN A 202 12.83 -2.32 8.86
C ASN A 202 11.85 -3.40 9.33
N THR A 203 11.26 -4.18 8.42
CA THR A 203 10.45 -5.35 8.80
C THR A 203 11.26 -6.35 9.64
N LYS A 204 12.49 -6.68 9.21
CA LYS A 204 13.37 -7.58 9.99
C LYS A 204 13.73 -7.01 11.35
N ARG A 205 14.01 -5.69 11.44
CA ARG A 205 14.30 -5.02 12.72
C ARG A 205 13.11 -5.06 13.67
N PHE A 206 11.90 -4.87 13.16
CA PHE A 206 10.68 -4.97 13.95
C PHE A 206 10.48 -6.36 14.55
N LEU A 207 10.55 -7.38 13.69
CA LEU A 207 10.40 -8.77 14.13
C LEU A 207 11.45 -9.14 15.18
N ARG A 208 12.71 -8.76 14.96
CA ARG A 208 13.79 -9.01 15.92
C ARG A 208 13.52 -8.38 17.29
N ARG A 209 13.11 -7.10 17.33
CA ARG A 209 12.80 -6.41 18.59
C ARG A 209 11.67 -7.11 19.35
N ARG A 210 10.65 -7.58 18.61
CA ARG A 210 9.51 -8.30 19.19
C ARG A 210 9.93 -9.63 19.82
N CYS A 211 10.79 -10.40 19.17
CA CYS A 211 11.35 -11.63 19.74
C CYS A 211 12.17 -11.36 21.02
N GLU A 212 13.01 -10.32 20.99
CA GLU A 212 13.83 -9.92 22.13
C GLU A 212 12.97 -9.49 23.34
N THR A 213 11.83 -8.83 23.12
CA THR A 213 10.90 -8.46 24.19
C THR A 213 10.03 -9.60 24.70
N ASN A 214 9.72 -10.60 23.85
CA ASN A 214 8.78 -11.67 24.19
C ASN A 214 9.41 -12.97 24.72
N GLN A 215 10.75 -13.11 24.71
CA GLN A 215 11.42 -14.39 24.99
C GLN A 215 10.84 -15.58 24.17
N GLU A 216 10.30 -15.33 22.98
CA GLU A 216 9.78 -16.38 22.09
C GLU A 216 10.93 -16.98 21.27
N SER A 217 11.18 -18.27 21.49
CA SER A 217 12.29 -19.05 20.95
C SER A 217 12.05 -19.62 19.55
N ASP A 218 11.50 -18.84 18.62
CA ASP A 218 11.27 -19.30 17.24
C ASP A 218 11.93 -18.37 16.21
N PHE A 219 13.25 -18.44 16.12
CA PHE A 219 14.02 -17.74 15.08
C PHE A 219 14.00 -18.47 13.72
N ASN A 220 13.55 -19.72 13.67
CA ASN A 220 13.71 -20.60 12.50
C ASN A 220 12.49 -20.72 11.56
N SER A 221 11.36 -20.06 11.85
CA SER A 221 10.20 -20.07 10.93
C SER A 221 10.13 -18.85 10.01
N TYR A 222 10.81 -17.74 10.34
CA TYR A 222 10.67 -16.46 9.62
C TYR A 222 11.61 -16.29 8.42
N SER A 223 12.61 -17.16 8.24
CA SER A 223 13.50 -17.13 7.07
C SER A 223 12.86 -17.68 5.80
N TYR A 224 11.70 -18.32 5.89
CA TYR A 224 10.99 -18.94 4.77
C TYR A 224 9.80 -18.12 4.26
N GLU A 225 9.47 -16.98 4.87
CA GLU A 225 8.32 -16.16 4.44
C GLU A 225 8.68 -15.16 3.30
N TYR A 226 9.95 -15.12 2.89
CA TYR A 226 10.48 -14.27 1.80
C TYR A 226 11.14 -15.03 0.66
N ALA A 227 11.08 -16.36 0.70
CA ALA A 227 11.44 -17.23 -0.42
C ALA A 227 10.15 -17.95 -0.83
N GLU A 228 9.83 -17.89 -2.11
CA GLU A 228 8.57 -18.30 -2.78
C GLU A 228 7.47 -17.22 -2.87
#